data_AF-A0A371E1J9-F1
#
_entry.id   AF-A0A371E1J9-F1
#
_cell.length_a   1.000
_cell.length_b   1.000
_cell.length_c   1.000
_cell.angle_alpha   90.00
_cell.angle_beta   90.00
_cell.angle_gamma   90.00
#
_symmetry.space_group_name_H-M   'P 1'
#
loop_
_entity.id
_entity.type
_entity.pdbx_description
1 polymer ?
#
loop_
_entity_poly.entity_id
_entity_poly.type
_entity_poly.pdbx_seq_one_letter_code
_entity_poly.pdbx_strand_id
1 'polypeptide(L)'
;MAEDKVITLGLPNLDSLIVTWLWNFKTLEISQNYMFYSSVHSTTCYDIESKIFNSRQGTFIIIKYYGTLNGLCIELDQYQGLKTCKADSIAYTALIERGRIFKFLHALNSKYNPIRVHILGKEKLPSLFESEETR
;
A
#
# COMPACT_ATOMS: atom_id res chain seq x y z
N MET A 1 31.53 2.99 45.01
CA MET A 1 30.58 2.44 45.98
C MET A 1 29.19 2.72 45.43
N ALA A 2 28.53 1.67 44.95
CA ALA A 2 27.15 1.74 44.48
C ALA A 2 26.27 1.74 45.71
N GLU A 3 25.43 2.76 45.87
CA GLU A 3 24.39 2.74 46.90
C GLU A 3 23.12 2.16 46.31
N ASP A 4 22.78 1.01 46.87
CA ASP A 4 21.63 0.20 46.60
C ASP A 4 20.45 0.65 47.47
N LYS A 5 19.23 0.48 46.95
CA LYS A 5 17.90 0.56 47.62
C LYS A 5 17.40 1.91 48.15
N VAL A 6 16.20 2.29 47.66
CA VAL A 6 14.97 2.23 48.47
C VAL A 6 13.79 1.82 47.57
N ILE A 7 13.27 0.62 47.81
CA ILE A 7 11.91 0.22 47.38
C ILE A 7 10.96 0.84 48.39
N THR A 8 10.30 1.94 48.04
CA THR A 8 9.10 2.40 48.76
C THR A 8 7.89 2.00 47.94
N LEU A 9 7.28 0.87 48.32
CA LEU A 9 5.90 0.53 48.01
C LEU A 9 4.98 1.52 48.76
N GLY A 10 4.97 2.77 48.31
CA GLY A 10 3.93 3.74 48.65
C GLY A 10 2.73 3.47 47.75
N LEU A 11 1.57 3.21 48.33
CA LEU A 11 0.30 3.15 47.59
C LEU A 11 0.24 4.37 46.65
N PRO A 12 0.06 4.18 45.33
CA PRO A 12 0.00 5.31 44.42
C PRO A 12 -1.16 6.20 44.85
N ASN A 13 -0.89 7.50 45.03
CA ASN A 13 -1.95 8.45 45.30
C ASN A 13 -3.00 8.37 44.18
N LEU A 14 -4.25 8.68 44.50
CA LEU A 14 -5.37 8.60 43.54
C LEU A 14 -5.05 9.36 42.24
N ASP A 15 -4.30 10.45 42.35
CA ASP A 15 -3.85 11.27 41.22
C ASP A 15 -2.88 10.52 40.28
N SER A 16 -1.93 9.73 40.82
CA SER A 16 -1.03 8.88 40.02
C SER A 16 -1.78 7.73 39.34
N LEU A 17 -2.79 7.17 40.01
CA LEU A 17 -3.66 6.16 39.43
C LEU A 17 -4.49 6.73 38.28
N ILE A 18 -5.04 7.95 38.42
CA ILE A 18 -5.80 8.63 37.38
C ILE A 18 -4.91 8.96 36.16
N VAL A 19 -3.70 9.47 36.38
CA VAL A 19 -2.77 9.78 35.28
C VAL A 19 -2.34 8.51 34.54
N THR A 20 -2.02 7.44 35.28
CA THR A 20 -1.68 6.13 34.69
C THR A 20 -2.87 5.54 33.93
N TRP A 21 -4.09 5.68 34.46
CA TRP A 21 -5.31 5.22 33.82
C TRP A 21 -5.62 6.00 32.53
N LEU A 22 -5.48 7.33 32.54
CA LEU A 22 -5.65 8.17 31.35
C LEU A 22 -4.61 7.87 30.27
N TRP A 23 -3.36 7.61 30.66
CA TRP A 23 -2.30 7.20 29.74
C TRP A 23 -2.59 5.82 29.13
N ASN A 24 -3.00 4.85 29.95
CA ASN A 24 -3.38 3.51 29.50
C ASN A 24 -4.63 3.54 28.61
N PHE A 25 -5.60 4.40 28.93
CA PHE A 25 -6.81 4.59 28.13
C PHE A 25 -6.48 5.16 26.76
N LYS A 26 -5.63 6.20 26.69
CA LYS A 26 -5.21 6.80 25.42
C LYS A 26 -4.35 5.87 24.57
N THR A 27 -3.46 5.10 25.19
CA THR A 27 -2.63 4.12 24.47
C THR A 27 -3.45 2.92 23.98
N LEU A 28 -4.46 2.48 24.73
CA LEU A 28 -5.39 1.44 24.29
C LEU A 28 -6.24 1.92 23.11
N GLU A 29 -6.76 3.15 23.16
CA GLU A 29 -7.53 3.76 22.07
C GLU A 29 -6.66 3.92 20.80
N ILE A 30 -5.42 4.39 20.93
CA ILE A 30 -4.47 4.51 19.81
C ILE A 30 -4.07 3.14 19.26
N SER A 31 -3.80 2.15 20.11
CA SER A 31 -3.41 0.80 19.71
C SER A 31 -4.57 0.06 19.02
N GLN A 32 -5.79 0.18 19.55
CA GLN A 32 -6.99 -0.37 18.93
C GLN A 32 -7.32 0.32 17.62
N ASN A 33 -7.22 1.65 17.56
CA ASN A 33 -7.40 2.39 16.31
C ASN A 33 -6.33 1.99 15.29
N TYR A 34 -5.06 1.84 15.68
CA TYR A 34 -3.99 1.40 14.79
C TYR A 34 -4.20 -0.05 14.32
N MET A 35 -4.59 -0.96 15.22
CA MET A 35 -4.89 -2.35 14.90
C MET A 35 -6.10 -2.45 13.95
N PHE A 36 -7.18 -1.75 14.25
CA PHE A 36 -8.39 -1.66 13.41
C PHE A 36 -8.08 -1.01 12.05
N TYR A 37 -7.32 0.10 12.04
CA TYR A 37 -6.89 0.77 10.82
C TYR A 37 -6.00 -0.15 9.97
N SER A 38 -5.04 -0.85 10.58
CA SER A 38 -4.17 -1.80 9.88
C SER A 38 -4.92 -3.02 9.33
N SER A 39 -5.95 -3.52 10.04
CA SER A 39 -6.79 -4.63 9.58
C SER A 39 -7.75 -4.21 8.46
N VAL A 40 -8.37 -3.03 8.58
CA VAL A 40 -9.25 -2.47 7.54
C VAL A 40 -8.47 -2.18 6.27
N HIS A 41 -7.26 -1.63 6.38
CA HIS A 41 -6.40 -1.45 5.22
C HIS A 41 -5.99 -2.77 4.59
N SER A 42 -5.77 -3.82 5.39
CA SER A 42 -5.44 -5.14 4.84
C SER A 42 -6.60 -5.73 4.02
N THR A 43 -7.84 -5.62 4.49
CA THR A 43 -9.01 -6.13 3.75
C THR A 43 -9.29 -5.31 2.49
N THR A 44 -9.19 -3.98 2.58
CA THR A 44 -9.41 -3.09 1.43
C THR A 44 -8.31 -3.24 0.38
N CYS A 45 -7.04 -3.37 0.79
CA CYS A 45 -5.94 -3.66 -0.13
C CYS A 45 -6.18 -4.99 -0.86
N TYR A 46 -6.58 -6.04 -0.14
CA TYR A 46 -6.90 -7.32 -0.76
C TYR A 46 -8.03 -7.21 -1.79
N ASP A 47 -9.10 -6.47 -1.48
CA ASP A 47 -10.21 -6.28 -2.41
C ASP A 47 -9.78 -5.53 -3.68
N ILE A 48 -8.96 -4.49 -3.54
CA ILE A 48 -8.43 -3.72 -4.67
C ILE A 48 -7.47 -4.58 -5.51
N GLU A 49 -6.53 -5.28 -4.87
CA GLU A 49 -5.60 -6.20 -5.54
C GLU A 49 -6.36 -7.30 -6.29
N SER A 50 -7.41 -7.85 -5.68
CA SER A 50 -8.29 -8.83 -6.31
C SER A 50 -9.01 -8.24 -7.53
N LYS A 51 -9.51 -7.00 -7.46
CA LYS A 51 -10.10 -6.31 -8.62
C LYS A 51 -9.09 -6.11 -9.75
N ILE A 52 -7.87 -5.66 -9.43
CA ILE A 52 -6.77 -5.49 -10.39
C ILE A 52 -6.44 -6.83 -11.05
N PHE A 53 -6.29 -7.88 -10.23
CA PHE A 53 -5.95 -9.23 -10.67
C PHE A 53 -7.04 -9.86 -11.54
N ASN A 54 -8.31 -9.67 -11.22
CA ASN A 54 -9.40 -10.24 -11.99
C ASN A 54 -9.78 -9.39 -13.21
N SER A 55 -9.27 -8.16 -13.31
CA SER A 55 -9.54 -7.30 -14.46
C SER A 55 -9.04 -7.89 -15.77
N ARG A 56 -9.87 -7.75 -16.81
CA ARG A 56 -9.55 -8.10 -18.20
C ARG A 56 -10.16 -7.04 -19.11
N GLN A 57 -9.51 -6.77 -20.24
CA GLN A 57 -10.05 -5.81 -21.20
C GLN A 57 -11.45 -6.22 -21.68
N GLY A 58 -11.65 -7.51 -21.98
CA GLY A 58 -12.93 -8.03 -22.45
C GLY A 58 -13.42 -7.28 -23.69
N THR A 59 -14.62 -6.71 -23.59
CA THR A 59 -15.28 -5.90 -24.63
C THR A 59 -15.03 -4.41 -24.49
N PHE A 60 -14.31 -3.96 -23.46
CA PHE A 60 -14.04 -2.55 -23.24
C PHE A 60 -13.01 -2.01 -24.25
N ILE A 61 -13.19 -0.75 -24.64
CA ILE A 61 -12.16 0.02 -25.34
C ILE A 61 -10.90 0.12 -24.46
N ILE A 62 -9.71 0.14 -25.08
CA ILE A 62 -8.43 0.14 -24.35
C ILE A 62 -8.36 1.29 -23.34
N ILE A 63 -8.72 2.50 -23.75
CA ILE A 63 -8.61 3.70 -22.92
C ILE A 63 -9.43 3.56 -21.64
N LYS A 64 -10.64 2.99 -21.74
CA LYS A 64 -11.51 2.74 -20.60
C LYS A 64 -10.92 1.66 -19.68
N TYR A 65 -10.42 0.57 -20.26
CA TYR A 65 -9.77 -0.48 -19.48
C TYR A 65 -8.53 0.03 -18.73
N TYR A 66 -7.66 0.78 -19.42
CA TYR A 66 -6.50 1.42 -18.84
C TYR A 66 -6.89 2.37 -17.71
N GLY A 67 -7.88 3.26 -17.94
CA GLY A 67 -8.33 4.21 -16.93
C GLY A 67 -8.84 3.54 -15.66
N THR A 68 -9.63 2.46 -15.79
CA THR A 68 -10.09 1.67 -14.64
C THR A 68 -8.93 1.01 -13.90
N LEU A 69 -7.99 0.38 -14.63
CA LEU A 69 -6.85 -0.29 -14.02
C LEU A 69 -5.91 0.70 -13.32
N ASN A 70 -5.65 1.84 -13.95
CA ASN A 70 -4.85 2.94 -13.38
C ASN A 70 -5.48 3.47 -12.09
N GLY A 71 -6.80 3.73 -12.10
CA GLY A 71 -7.51 4.22 -10.92
C GLY A 71 -7.37 3.27 -9.73
N LEU A 72 -7.54 1.97 -9.95
CA LEU A 72 -7.35 0.96 -8.90
C LEU A 72 -5.90 0.89 -8.40
N CYS A 73 -4.92 0.99 -9.31
CA CYS A 73 -3.50 1.02 -8.94
C CYS A 73 -3.14 2.23 -8.07
N ILE A 74 -3.67 3.42 -8.39
CA ILE A 74 -3.49 4.65 -7.60
C ILE A 74 -4.16 4.52 -6.24
N GLU A 75 -5.38 3.97 -6.20
CA GLU A 75 -6.10 3.71 -4.94
C GLU A 75 -5.28 2.78 -4.04
N LEU A 76 -4.71 1.70 -4.60
CA LEU A 76 -3.83 0.79 -3.87
C LEU A 76 -2.55 1.48 -3.36
N ASP A 77 -1.94 2.35 -4.17
CA ASP A 77 -0.72 3.09 -3.78
C ASP A 77 -0.95 4.02 -2.60
N GLN A 78 -2.16 4.59 -2.45
CA GLN A 78 -2.50 5.42 -1.28
C GLN A 78 -2.45 4.59 0.00
N TYR A 79 -2.96 3.35 -0.03
CA TYR A 79 -2.95 2.47 1.13
C TYR A 79 -1.56 1.89 1.43
N GLN A 80 -0.76 1.57 0.39
CA GLN A 80 0.60 1.04 0.56
C GLN A 80 1.62 2.14 0.94
N GLY A 81 1.43 3.36 0.45
CA GLY A 81 2.24 4.53 0.80
C GLY A 81 2.11 4.94 2.26
N LEU A 82 0.99 4.60 2.91
CA LEU A 82 0.82 4.73 4.36
C LEU A 82 1.64 3.70 5.16
N LYS A 83 2.09 2.61 4.53
CA LYS A 83 2.67 1.43 5.21
C LYS A 83 4.20 1.31 5.10
N THR A 84 4.86 2.00 4.17
CA THR A 84 6.29 1.77 3.87
C THR A 84 7.17 3.00 4.11
N CYS A 85 8.26 2.82 4.87
CA CYS A 85 9.33 3.81 5.01
C CYS A 85 10.26 3.71 3.78
N LYS A 86 10.55 4.84 3.12
CA LYS A 86 11.15 5.00 1.78
C LYS A 86 12.62 4.54 1.62
N ALA A 87 13.11 3.58 2.40
CA ALA A 87 14.54 3.29 2.45
C ALA A 87 15.11 2.69 1.14
N ASP A 88 14.32 1.95 0.36
CA ASP A 88 14.76 1.33 -0.91
C ASP A 88 13.75 1.55 -2.06
N SER A 89 13.30 2.79 -2.26
CA SER A 89 12.10 3.03 -3.08
C SER A 89 12.28 2.79 -4.58
N ILE A 90 13.45 3.02 -5.18
CA ILE A 90 13.57 3.04 -6.66
C ILE A 90 13.43 1.65 -7.27
N ALA A 91 14.19 0.67 -6.78
CA ALA A 91 14.13 -0.70 -7.31
C ALA A 91 12.77 -1.36 -7.02
N TYR A 92 12.22 -1.11 -5.82
CA TYR A 92 10.89 -1.59 -5.44
C TYR A 92 9.80 -1.00 -6.34
N THR A 93 9.78 0.32 -6.55
CA THR A 93 8.83 0.98 -7.45
C THR A 93 8.94 0.44 -8.87
N ALA A 94 10.16 0.26 -9.39
CA ALA A 94 10.38 -0.31 -10.72
C ALA A 94 9.84 -1.75 -10.86
N LEU A 95 9.95 -2.57 -9.82
CA LEU A 95 9.38 -3.93 -9.80
C LEU A 95 7.85 -3.91 -9.79
N ILE A 96 7.23 -3.02 -8.99
CA ILE A 96 5.78 -2.85 -8.94
C ILE A 96 5.24 -2.37 -10.28
N GLU A 97 5.84 -1.34 -10.87
CA GLU A 97 5.46 -0.84 -12.20
C GLU A 97 5.57 -1.92 -13.27
N ARG A 98 6.68 -2.67 -13.28
CA ARG A 98 6.89 -3.79 -14.19
C ARG A 98 5.81 -4.86 -14.03
N GLY A 99 5.44 -5.21 -12.79
CA GLY A 99 4.34 -6.12 -12.50
C GLY A 99 3.00 -5.64 -13.07
N ARG A 100 2.70 -4.34 -12.93
CA ARG A 100 1.47 -3.73 -13.46
C ARG A 100 1.45 -3.70 -15.00
N ILE A 101 2.58 -3.40 -15.65
CA ILE A 101 2.72 -3.45 -17.11
C ILE A 101 2.43 -4.86 -17.62
N PHE A 102 3.06 -5.88 -17.02
CA PHE A 102 2.81 -7.26 -17.41
C PHE A 102 1.36 -7.66 -17.21
N LYS A 103 0.75 -7.23 -16.10
CA LYS A 103 -0.66 -7.52 -15.83
C LYS A 103 -1.56 -6.91 -16.90
N PHE A 104 -1.35 -5.63 -17.23
CA PHE A 104 -2.08 -4.94 -18.28
C PHE A 104 -1.93 -5.67 -19.62
N LEU A 105 -0.69 -5.92 -20.07
CA LEU A 105 -0.40 -6.58 -21.33
C LEU A 105 -1.03 -7.97 -21.41
N HIS A 106 -0.96 -8.76 -20.35
CA HIS A 106 -1.55 -10.11 -20.30
C HIS A 106 -3.07 -10.07 -20.47
N ALA A 107 -3.73 -9.09 -19.85
CA ALA A 107 -5.18 -8.98 -19.75
C ALA A 107 -5.85 -8.26 -20.94
N LEU A 108 -5.06 -7.74 -21.89
CA LEU A 108 -5.57 -7.16 -23.14
C LEU A 108 -6.35 -8.19 -23.98
N ASN A 109 -7.03 -7.71 -25.02
CA ASN A 109 -7.61 -8.55 -26.07
C ASN A 109 -6.51 -9.11 -27.01
N SER A 110 -6.74 -10.28 -27.60
CA SER A 110 -5.80 -10.93 -28.53
C SER A 110 -5.52 -10.10 -29.79
N LYS A 111 -6.42 -9.17 -30.16
CA LYS A 111 -6.19 -8.17 -31.22
C LYS A 111 -4.89 -7.40 -31.03
N TYR A 112 -4.44 -7.22 -29.79
CA TYR A 112 -3.23 -6.46 -29.44
C TYR A 112 -1.98 -7.34 -29.27
N ASN A 113 -2.05 -8.63 -29.64
CA ASN A 113 -0.90 -9.54 -29.57
C ASN A 113 0.36 -9.01 -30.28
N PRO A 114 0.28 -8.40 -31.48
CA PRO A 114 1.47 -7.82 -32.12
C PRO A 114 2.14 -6.74 -31.26
N ILE A 115 1.33 -5.90 -30.60
CA ILE A 115 1.82 -4.84 -29.72
C ILE A 115 2.45 -5.44 -28.46
N ARG A 116 1.87 -6.51 -27.89
CA ARG A 116 2.46 -7.22 -26.74
C ARG A 116 3.85 -7.75 -27.06
N VAL A 117 3.99 -8.49 -28.16
CA VAL A 117 5.29 -9.06 -28.57
C VAL A 117 6.32 -7.96 -28.79
N HIS A 118 5.91 -6.86 -29.42
CA HIS A 118 6.79 -5.71 -29.63
C HIS A 118 7.26 -5.07 -28.33
N ILE A 119 6.37 -4.86 -27.34
CA ILE A 119 6.74 -4.27 -26.05
C ILE A 119 7.58 -5.23 -25.21
N LEU A 120 7.23 -6.52 -25.19
CA LEU A 120 7.95 -7.54 -24.43
C LEU A 120 9.34 -7.84 -25.01
N GLY A 121 9.54 -7.61 -26.30
CA GLY A 121 10.85 -7.73 -26.96
C GLY A 121 11.80 -6.56 -26.72
N LYS A 122 11.38 -5.50 -26.02
CA LYS A 122 12.26 -4.37 -25.66
C LYS A 122 13.05 -4.67 -24.40
N GLU A 123 14.32 -4.26 -24.40
CA GLU A 123 15.24 -4.42 -23.25
C GLU A 123 14.77 -3.63 -22.02
N LYS A 124 14.18 -2.43 -22.23
CA LYS A 124 13.55 -1.62 -21.19
C LYS A 124 12.05 -1.47 -21.47
N LEU A 125 11.23 -1.78 -20.48
CA LEU A 125 9.78 -1.61 -20.57
C LEU A 125 9.42 -0.12 -20.42
N PRO A 126 8.48 0.39 -21.23
CA PRO A 126 7.95 1.75 -21.05
C PRO A 126 7.15 1.82 -19.75
N SER A 127 7.24 2.95 -19.02
CA SER A 127 6.36 3.20 -17.87
C SER A 127 4.92 3.32 -18.35
N LEU A 128 3.99 2.65 -17.66
CA LEU A 128 2.57 2.69 -18.02
C LEU A 128 1.82 3.84 -17.32
N PHE A 129 2.33 4.32 -16.19
CA PHE A 129 1.62 5.22 -15.28
C PHE A 129 2.40 6.49 -14.97
N GLU A 130 3.41 6.81 -15.78
CA GLU A 130 4.07 8.12 -15.73
C GLU A 130 3.00 9.20 -15.90
N SER A 131 2.80 10.00 -14.84
CA SER A 131 2.11 11.27 -14.97
C SER A 131 2.89 12.11 -15.96
N GLU A 132 2.21 12.65 -16.97
CA GLU A 132 2.76 13.67 -17.86
C GLU A 132 3.15 14.91 -17.04
N GLU A 133 4.34 14.88 -16.45
CA GLU A 133 4.96 16.04 -15.84
C GLU A 133 6.41 16.13 -16.34
N THR A 134 6.52 16.59 -17.58
CA THR A 134 7.73 17.20 -18.10
C THR A 134 7.35 18.07 -19.28
N ARG A 135 7.01 19.32 -18.98
CA ARG A 135 7.13 20.44 -19.91
C ARG A 135 7.77 21.62 -19.19
#